data_AF-A0A2A6PMH7-F1
#
_entry.id   AF-A0A2A6PMH7-F1
#
_cell.length_a   1.000
_cell.length_b   1.000
_cell.length_c   1.000
_cell.angle_alpha   90.00
_cell.angle_beta   90.00
_cell.angle_gamma   90.00
#
_symmetry.space_group_name_H-M   'P 1'
#
loop_
_entity.id
_entity.type
_entity.pdbx_description
1 polymer ?
#
loop_
_entity_poly.entity_id
_entity_poly.type
_entity_poly.pdbx_seq_one_letter_code
_entity_poly.pdbx_strand_id
1 'polypeptide(L)'
;MLPSKIPAPSRSVRSFELITPDGRTYRFPPPSLWQRLLRWGLQHAETAAISAAILVLIYVAGFVGEAFDRSVFDACNDRVGMRRVG
;
A
#
# COMPACT_ATOMS: atom_id res chain seq x y z
N MET A 1 -2.41 2.24 39.81
CA MET A 1 -1.98 3.20 38.77
C MET A 1 -0.99 2.50 37.86
N LEU A 2 -1.35 2.19 36.62
CA LEU A 2 -0.41 1.63 35.63
C LEU A 2 0.25 2.80 34.89
N PRO A 3 1.59 2.83 34.74
CA PRO A 3 2.25 3.90 34.01
C PRO A 3 2.03 3.70 32.51
N SER A 4 1.08 4.46 31.95
CA SER A 4 0.86 4.59 30.50
C SER A 4 1.94 5.48 29.90
N LYS A 5 3.18 4.96 29.78
CA LYS A 5 4.17 5.62 28.92
C LYS A 5 3.81 5.28 27.48
N ILE A 6 3.12 6.21 26.83
CA ILE A 6 3.02 6.28 25.37
C ILE A 6 4.46 6.18 24.84
N PRO A 7 4.81 5.17 24.03
CA PRO A 7 6.17 5.07 23.52
C PRO A 7 6.43 6.29 22.64
N ALA A 8 7.27 7.19 23.14
CA ALA A 8 7.76 8.31 22.35
C ALA A 8 8.39 7.74 21.06
N PRO A 9 8.14 8.37 19.89
CA PRO A 9 8.71 7.90 18.64
C PRO A 9 10.22 7.74 18.82
N SER A 10 10.72 6.53 18.53
CA SER A 10 12.12 6.18 18.71
C SER A 10 12.99 7.19 17.97
N ARG A 11 13.60 8.11 18.70
CA ARG A 11 14.55 9.10 18.16
C ARG A 11 15.57 8.33 17.33
N SER A 12 15.81 8.73 16.09
CA SER A 12 16.70 7.98 15.19
C SER A 12 18.13 7.99 15.77
N VAL A 13 18.49 6.96 16.52
CA VAL A 13 19.82 6.80 17.09
C VAL A 13 20.78 6.50 15.94
N ARG A 14 21.66 7.45 15.61
CA ARG A 14 22.59 7.38 14.47
C ARG A 14 23.76 6.42 14.72
N SER A 15 24.12 6.17 15.98
CA SER A 15 25.14 5.18 16.36
C SER A 15 24.85 4.64 17.75
N PHE A 16 24.88 3.33 17.88
CA PHE A 16 24.91 2.66 19.18
C PHE A 16 26.37 2.50 19.59
N GLU A 17 26.72 3.06 20.75
CA GLU A 17 28.00 2.81 21.40
C GLU A 17 27.71 1.85 22.56
N LEU A 18 28.27 0.65 22.49
CA LEU A 18 28.19 -0.34 23.57
C LEU A 18 29.49 -0.26 24.35
N ILE A 19 29.41 0.15 25.61
CA ILE A 19 30.52 0.03 26.56
C ILE A 19 30.52 -1.43 27.03
N THR A 20 31.49 -2.21 26.56
CA THR A 20 31.68 -3.59 27.05
C THR A 20 32.22 -3.58 28.48
N PRO A 21 31.98 -4.65 29.27
CA PRO A 21 32.49 -4.75 30.64
C PRO A 21 34.03 -4.69 30.73
N ASP A 22 34.75 -5.00 29.64
CA ASP A 22 36.21 -4.85 29.53
C ASP A 22 36.65 -3.40 29.20
N GLY A 23 35.74 -2.42 29.28
CA GLY A 23 36.03 -1.01 29.03
C GLY A 23 36.20 -0.65 27.55
N ARG A 24 36.01 -1.59 26.62
CA ARG A 24 36.08 -1.30 25.18
C ARG A 24 34.75 -0.72 24.68
N THR A 25 34.82 0.34 23.88
CA THR A 25 33.66 0.92 23.20
C THR A 25 33.51 0.27 21.83
N TYR A 26 32.43 -0.51 21.65
CA TYR A 26 32.07 -1.05 20.35
C TYR A 26 31.07 -0.12 19.66
N ARG A 27 31.44 0.39 18.49
CA ARG A 27 30.58 1.23 17.67
C ARG A 27 29.95 0.40 16.57
N PHE A 28 28.63 0.30 16.57
CA PHE A 28 27.93 -0.40 15.50
C PHE A 28 28.06 0.37 14.17
N PRO A 29 28.34 -0.32 13.04
CA PRO A 29 28.41 0.33 11.75
C PRO A 29 27.05 0.91 11.37
N PRO A 30 27.01 2.05 10.65
CA PRO A 30 25.76 2.62 10.18
C PRO A 30 25.05 1.66 9.20
N PRO A 31 23.71 1.68 9.14
CA PRO A 31 22.96 0.82 8.24
C PRO A 31 23.33 1.12 6.78
N SER A 32 23.52 0.06 6.00
CA SER A 32 23.85 0.15 4.57
C SER A 32 22.67 0.73 3.77
N LEU A 33 22.95 1.23 2.55
CA LEU A 33 21.91 1.78 1.67
C LEU A 33 20.80 0.77 1.39
N TRP A 34 21.14 -0.50 1.16
CA TRP A 34 20.17 -1.58 0.97
C TRP A 34 19.27 -1.79 2.18
N GLN A 35 19.84 -1.76 3.39
CA GLN A 35 19.05 -1.88 4.63
C GLN A 35 18.11 -0.69 4.83
N ARG A 36 18.51 0.51 4.40
CA ARG A 36 17.64 1.70 4.42
C ARG A 36 16.50 1.56 3.41
N LEU A 37 16.78 1.13 2.19
CA LEU A 37 15.77 0.90 1.15
C LEU A 37 14.76 -0.18 1.57
N LEU A 38 15.23 -1.29 2.11
CA LEU A 38 14.36 -2.35 2.63
C LEU A 38 13.45 -1.85 3.74
N ARG A 39 14.01 -1.13 4.74
CA ARG A 39 13.19 -0.53 5.80
C ARG A 39 12.18 0.46 5.26
N TRP A 40 12.57 1.29 4.30
CA TRP A 40 11.68 2.25 3.66
C TRP A 40 10.53 1.55 2.94
N GLY A 41 10.82 0.51 2.14
CA GLY A 41 9.80 -0.29 1.46
C GLY A 41 8.86 -1.00 2.44
N LEU A 42 9.38 -1.59 3.51
CA LEU A 42 8.59 -2.22 4.57
C LEU A 42 7.66 -1.23 5.27
N GLN A 43 8.09 0.00 5.51
CA GLN A 43 7.22 1.03 6.09
C GLN A 43 6.08 1.48 5.17
N HIS A 44 6.25 1.32 3.86
CA HIS A 44 5.23 1.68 2.87
C HIS A 44 4.46 0.45 2.35
N ALA A 45 4.68 -0.73 2.93
CA ALA A 45 4.00 -1.95 2.48
C ALA A 45 2.48 -1.87 2.69
N GLU A 46 2.05 -1.32 3.83
CA GLU A 46 0.63 -1.13 4.14
C GLU A 46 -0.03 -0.11 3.19
N THR A 47 0.63 1.02 2.94
CA THR A 47 0.13 2.03 1.99
C THR A 47 0.12 1.51 0.56
N ALA A 48 1.11 0.72 0.15
CA ALA A 48 1.14 0.05 -1.15
C ALA A 48 0.04 -1.00 -1.29
N ALA A 49 -0.28 -1.75 -0.23
CA ALA A 49 -1.37 -2.71 -0.24
C ALA A 49 -2.74 -2.02 -0.39
N ILE A 50 -2.96 -0.92 0.35
CA ILE A 50 -4.19 -0.13 0.26
C ILE A 50 -4.33 0.49 -1.14
N SER A 51 -3.26 1.07 -1.69
CA SER A 51 -3.31 1.66 -3.03
C SER A 51 -3.55 0.61 -4.11
N ALA A 52 -2.93 -0.57 -4.02
CA ALA A 52 -3.19 -1.68 -4.91
C ALA A 52 -4.65 -2.14 -4.85
N ALA A 53 -5.23 -2.26 -3.65
CA ALA A 53 -6.63 -2.61 -3.48
C ALA A 53 -7.57 -1.57 -4.12
N ILE A 54 -7.30 -0.28 -3.94
CA ILE A 54 -8.06 0.81 -4.58
C ILE A 54 -7.98 0.70 -6.12
N LEU A 55 -6.79 0.47 -6.66
CA LEU A 55 -6.62 0.31 -8.12
C LEU A 55 -7.41 -0.88 -8.66
N VAL A 56 -7.41 -2.01 -7.95
CA VAL A 56 -8.20 -3.19 -8.33
C VAL A 56 -9.69 -2.87 -8.31
N LEU A 57 -10.18 -2.18 -7.27
CA LEU A 57 -11.59 -1.77 -7.20
C LEU A 57 -11.99 -0.84 -8.36
N ILE A 58 -11.13 0.14 -8.68
CA ILE A 58 -11.36 1.05 -9.83
C ILE A 58 -11.40 0.27 -11.14
N TYR A 59 -10.45 -0.66 -11.34
CA TYR A 59 -10.39 -1.49 -12.54
C TYR A 59 -11.66 -2.34 -12.70
N VAL A 60 -12.09 -3.01 -11.62
CA VAL A 60 -13.33 -3.82 -11.62
C VAL A 60 -14.55 -2.95 -11.90
N ALA A 61 -14.64 -1.77 -11.28
CA ALA A 61 -15.75 -0.85 -11.52
C ALA A 61 -15.81 -0.39 -12.99
N GLY A 62 -14.66 -0.07 -13.59
CA GLY A 62 -14.56 0.27 -15.01
C GLY A 62 -14.98 -0.88 -15.92
N PHE A 63 -14.50 -2.10 -15.63
CA PHE A 63 -14.88 -3.30 -16.38
C PHE A 63 -16.39 -3.58 -16.33
N VAL A 64 -16.99 -3.44 -15.14
CA VAL A 64 -18.44 -3.61 -14.96
C VAL A 64 -19.20 -2.49 -15.67
N GLY A 65 -18.73 -1.25 -15.63
CA GLY A 65 -19.31 -0.13 -16.38
C GLY A 65 -19.35 -0.38 -17.89
N GLU A 66 -18.22 -0.81 -18.47
CA GLU A 66 -18.15 -1.14 -19.91
C GLU A 66 -19.09 -2.30 -20.28
N ALA A 67 -19.24 -3.30 -19.40
CA ALA A 67 -20.16 -4.40 -19.62
C ALA A 67 -21.64 -3.94 -19.60
N PHE A 68 -22.00 -3.06 -18.68
CA PHE A 68 -23.34 -2.48 -18.63
C PHE A 68 -23.63 -1.61 -19.86
N ASP A 69 -22.70 -0.75 -20.28
CA ASP A 69 -22.89 0.08 -21.47
C ASP A 69 -23.12 -0.76 -22.72
N ARG A 70 -22.32 -1.81 -22.94
CA ARG A 70 -22.54 -2.75 -24.07
C ARG A 70 -23.90 -3.44 -24.00
N SER A 71 -24.33 -3.87 -22.81
CA SER A 71 -25.63 -4.55 -22.63
C SER A 71 -26.83 -3.62 -22.87
N VAL A 72 -26.73 -2.35 -22.47
CA VAL A 72 -27.77 -1.34 -22.69
C VAL A 72 -27.88 -0.99 -24.17
N PHE A 73 -26.74 -0.87 -24.87
CA PHE A 73 -26.73 -0.64 -26.32
C PHE A 73 -27.33 -1.83 -27.10
N ASP A 74 -27.03 -3.07 -26.70
CA ASP A 74 -27.58 -4.27 -27.35
C ASP A 74 -29.10 -4.39 -27.13
N ALA A 75 -29.56 -4.18 -25.89
CA ALA A 75 -30.99 -4.19 -25.55
C ALA A 75 -31.80 -3.10 -26.27
N CYS A 76 -31.19 -1.94 -26.55
CA CYS A 76 -31.81 -0.89 -27.35
C CYS A 76 -31.83 -1.24 -28.84
N ASN A 77 -30.82 -1.92 -29.36
CA ASN A 77 -30.72 -2.26 -30.78
C ASN A 77 -31.76 -3.34 -31.18
N ASP A 78 -32.01 -4.33 -30.32
CA ASP A 78 -33.05 -5.35 -30.53
C ASP A 78 -34.46 -4.75 -30.68
N ARG A 79 -34.76 -3.69 -29.92
CA ARG A 79 -36.05 -3.00 -30.00
C ARG A 79 -36.23 -2.19 -31.29
N VAL A 80 -35.14 -1.66 -31.85
CA VAL A 80 -35.18 -0.94 -33.13
C VAL A 80 -35.34 -1.92 -34.31
N GLY A 81 -34.77 -3.12 -34.20
CA GLY A 81 -34.97 -4.21 -35.16
C GLY A 81 -36.42 -4.67 -35.27
N MET A 82 -37.09 -4.92 -34.14
CA MET A 82 -38.50 -5.39 -34.15
C MET A 82 -39.50 -4.34 -34.66
N ARG A 83 -39.22 -3.03 -34.51
CA ARG A 83 -40.13 -1.97 -34.95
C ARG A 83 -40.11 -1.71 -36.46
N ARG A 84 -39.12 -2.24 -37.19
CA ARG A 84 -39.01 -2.13 -38.65
C ARG A 84 -39.66 -3.29 -39.42
N VAL A 85 -40.08 -4.34 -38.73
CA VAL A 85 -40.68 -5.55 -39.35
C VAL A 85 -42.20 -5.60 -39.10
N GLY A 86 -42.82 -4.50 -38.68
CA GLY A 86 -44.27 -4.33 -38.54
C GLY A 86 -44.83 -3.42 -39.61
#